data_AF-A0A2S8F8K5-F1
#
_entry.id   AF-A0A2S8F8K5-F1
#
_cell.length_a   1.000
_cell.length_b   1.000
_cell.length_c   1.000
_cell.angle_alpha   90.00
_cell.angle_beta   90.00
_cell.angle_gamma   90.00
#
_symmetry.space_group_name_H-M   'P 1'
#
loop_
_entity.id
_entity.type
_entity.pdbx_description
1 polymer ?
#
loop_
_entity_poly.entity_id
_entity_poly.type
_entity_poly.pdbx_seq_one_letter_code
_entity_poly.pdbx_strand_id
1 'polypeptide(L)'
;MTSTANDQLLNLDAIELVECMVDEMQEIRKWSFVSYSHPPPLQSRYNPNAAETLAIARALDLRGELGLPFWDSVLLSLFGEDGVDARGLLVEAQRHQELRGKEFWLTAEELRSGALRSVVAGAGEHVGICSEVLLSSGHVRHVPLLDFHCPSPSNLGLVRQVCERILTKRVAILQSGESFHAYGLCLLTAEDLTELLHRALLFSPIVDRAYVAHQLIEKRCVLRVTNSSEKPLVPRVVQVTC
;
A
#
# COMPACT_ATOMS: atom_id res chain seq x y z
N MET A 1 -0.95 -2.07 31.26
CA MET A 1 -1.03 -0.61 31.00
C MET A 1 -0.96 -0.27 29.51
N THR A 2 -1.20 -1.22 28.60
CA THR A 2 -1.08 -1.06 27.13
C THR A 2 -2.40 -0.78 26.40
N SER A 3 -3.56 -0.87 27.08
CA SER A 3 -4.89 -0.67 26.45
C SER A 3 -5.10 0.79 26.00
N THR A 4 -4.75 1.76 26.85
CA THR A 4 -5.14 3.16 26.64
C THR A 4 -4.46 3.83 25.45
N ALA A 5 -3.22 3.44 25.12
CA ALA A 5 -2.51 4.00 23.96
C ALA A 5 -3.01 3.41 22.62
N ASN A 6 -3.48 2.17 22.62
CA ASN A 6 -4.03 1.52 21.43
C ASN A 6 -5.45 2.03 21.12
N ASP A 7 -6.25 2.27 22.15
CA ASP A 7 -7.60 2.81 22.01
C ASP A 7 -7.61 4.21 21.39
N GLN A 8 -6.54 5.00 21.57
CA GLN A 8 -6.40 6.35 21.02
C GLN A 8 -6.25 6.40 19.50
N LEU A 9 -5.78 5.33 18.86
CA LEU A 9 -5.57 5.32 17.40
C LEU A 9 -6.77 4.74 16.64
N LEU A 10 -7.73 4.11 17.31
CA LEU A 10 -8.88 3.49 16.65
C LEU A 10 -9.76 4.54 15.99
N ASN A 11 -10.28 4.21 14.80
CA ASN A 11 -11.14 5.04 13.95
C ASN A 11 -10.50 6.29 13.33
N LEU A 12 -9.24 6.58 13.66
CA LEU A 12 -8.49 7.64 12.98
C LEU A 12 -8.42 7.35 11.48
N ASP A 13 -8.63 8.37 10.66
CA ASP A 13 -8.30 8.28 9.25
C ASP A 13 -6.77 8.28 9.01
N ALA A 14 -6.35 8.00 7.79
CA ALA A 14 -4.93 7.90 7.46
C ALA A 14 -4.15 9.21 7.73
N ILE A 15 -4.79 10.38 7.60
CA ILE A 15 -4.15 11.67 7.87
C ILE A 15 -4.03 11.88 9.37
N GLU A 16 -5.11 11.61 10.13
CA GLU A 16 -5.12 11.66 11.59
C GLU A 16 -4.07 10.71 12.19
N LEU A 17 -3.94 9.50 11.64
CA LEU A 17 -2.91 8.55 12.06
C LEU A 17 -1.50 9.12 11.83
N VAL A 18 -1.24 9.72 10.67
CA VAL A 18 0.06 10.35 10.37
C VAL A 18 0.34 11.50 11.34
N GLU A 19 -0.65 12.32 11.66
CA GLU A 19 -0.54 13.38 12.67
C GLU A 19 -0.19 12.78 14.05
N CYS A 20 -0.79 11.67 14.47
CA CYS A 20 -0.40 10.97 15.70
C CYS A 20 1.02 10.40 15.64
N MET A 21 1.43 9.85 14.50
CA MET A 21 2.78 9.29 14.31
C MET A 21 3.86 10.37 14.43
N VAL A 22 3.57 11.61 14.00
CA VAL A 22 4.46 12.77 14.17
C VAL A 22 4.75 13.06 15.64
N ASP A 23 3.79 12.82 16.53
CA ASP A 23 3.94 13.03 17.96
C ASP A 23 4.62 11.84 18.68
N GLU A 24 4.40 10.62 18.18
CA GLU A 24 5.04 9.39 18.71
C GLU A 24 6.51 9.27 18.27
N MET A 25 6.85 9.70 17.06
CA MET A 25 8.19 9.55 16.45
C MET A 25 8.91 10.90 16.33
N GLN A 26 9.21 11.51 17.47
CA GLN A 26 9.77 12.87 17.57
C GLN A 26 11.17 13.01 16.95
N GLU A 27 11.88 11.90 16.71
CA GLU A 27 13.14 11.88 16.00
C GLU A 27 13.01 12.23 14.50
N ILE A 28 11.81 12.11 13.94
CA ILE A 28 11.53 12.42 12.53
C ILE A 28 11.37 13.94 12.38
N ARG A 29 12.22 14.54 11.54
CA ARG A 29 12.18 15.95 11.20
C ARG A 29 11.24 16.24 10.03
N LYS A 30 11.30 15.40 8.99
CA LYS A 30 10.47 15.54 7.79
C LYS A 30 9.90 14.20 7.34
N TRP A 31 8.67 14.26 6.85
CA TRP A 31 7.92 13.16 6.27
C TRP A 31 7.78 13.40 4.78
N SER A 32 7.90 12.35 3.97
CA SER A 32 7.72 12.45 2.53
C SER A 32 6.35 11.95 2.09
N PHE A 33 5.81 12.60 1.07
CA PHE A 33 4.52 12.33 0.46
C PHE A 33 4.65 12.45 -1.05
N VAL A 34 3.71 11.88 -1.80
CA VAL A 34 3.69 11.98 -3.25
C VAL A 34 2.27 12.18 -3.75
N SER A 35 2.11 13.08 -4.72
CA SER A 35 0.87 13.21 -5.49
C SER A 35 0.97 12.35 -6.75
N TYR A 36 -0.08 11.59 -7.04
CA TYR A 36 -0.08 10.70 -8.21
C TYR A 36 -1.50 10.44 -8.73
N SER A 37 -1.57 10.16 -10.03
CA SER A 37 -2.74 9.57 -10.68
C SER A 37 -2.59 8.05 -10.72
N HIS A 38 -3.67 7.31 -10.48
CA HIS A 38 -3.66 5.86 -10.70
C HIS A 38 -3.43 5.56 -12.18
N PRO A 39 -2.70 4.49 -12.51
CA PRO A 39 -2.63 4.05 -13.89
C PRO A 39 -4.05 3.68 -14.35
N PRO A 40 -4.44 4.03 -15.59
CA PRO A 40 -5.73 3.64 -16.12
C PRO A 40 -5.86 2.11 -16.07
N PRO A 41 -7.09 1.59 -15.91
CA PRO A 41 -7.31 0.15 -15.84
C PRO A 41 -6.92 -0.51 -17.17
N LEU A 42 -6.63 -1.81 -17.14
CA LEU A 42 -6.07 -2.54 -18.29
C LEU A 42 -6.91 -2.33 -19.57
N GLN A 43 -8.24 -2.43 -19.46
CA GLN A 43 -9.17 -2.28 -20.57
C GLN A 43 -9.12 -0.91 -21.27
N SER A 44 -8.61 0.12 -20.58
CA SER A 44 -8.52 1.48 -21.13
C SER A 44 -7.19 1.76 -21.82
N ARG A 45 -6.20 0.88 -21.68
CA ARG A 45 -4.83 1.13 -22.14
C ARG A 45 -4.24 0.01 -22.99
N TYR A 46 -4.92 -1.13 -23.08
CA TYR A 46 -4.43 -2.31 -23.75
C TYR A 46 -5.54 -3.02 -24.53
N ASN A 47 -5.24 -3.40 -25.77
CA ASN A 47 -6.14 -4.14 -26.65
C ASN A 47 -5.67 -5.59 -26.74
N PRO A 48 -6.25 -6.53 -25.96
CA PRO A 48 -5.84 -7.93 -25.96
C PRO A 48 -6.18 -8.62 -27.28
N ASN A 49 -5.36 -9.59 -27.68
CA ASN A 49 -5.71 -10.50 -28.76
C ASN A 49 -6.83 -11.48 -28.32
N ALA A 50 -7.29 -12.35 -29.23
CA ALA A 50 -8.39 -13.28 -28.93
C ALA A 50 -8.04 -14.26 -27.79
N ALA A 51 -6.81 -14.78 -27.75
CA ALA A 51 -6.36 -15.69 -26.70
C ALA A 51 -6.23 -14.97 -25.35
N GLU A 52 -5.66 -13.77 -25.34
CA GLU A 52 -5.55 -12.93 -24.14
C GLU A 52 -6.93 -12.50 -23.61
N THR A 53 -7.89 -12.23 -24.49
CA THR A 53 -9.27 -11.92 -24.10
C THR A 53 -9.91 -13.09 -23.35
N LEU A 54 -9.70 -14.33 -23.83
CA LEU A 54 -10.18 -15.53 -23.13
C LEU A 54 -9.48 -15.70 -21.77
N ALA A 55 -8.17 -15.46 -21.70
CA ALA A 55 -7.42 -15.52 -20.44
C ALA A 55 -7.92 -14.47 -19.42
N ILE A 56 -8.22 -13.25 -19.86
CA ILE A 56 -8.80 -12.21 -19.00
C ILE A 56 -10.18 -12.63 -18.51
N ALA A 57 -11.04 -13.18 -19.38
CA ALA A 57 -12.37 -13.63 -18.97
C ALA A 57 -12.30 -14.69 -17.85
N ARG A 58 -11.45 -15.72 -18.04
CA ARG A 58 -11.20 -16.72 -16.99
C ARG A 58 -10.62 -16.12 -15.71
N ALA A 59 -9.74 -15.13 -15.83
CA ALA A 59 -9.17 -14.44 -14.67
C ALA A 59 -10.23 -13.66 -13.88
N LEU A 60 -11.21 -13.06 -14.55
CA LEU A 60 -12.32 -12.37 -13.89
C LEU A 60 -13.22 -13.37 -13.14
N ASP A 61 -13.48 -14.55 -13.74
CA ASP A 61 -14.23 -15.62 -13.08
C ASP A 61 -13.47 -16.12 -11.82
N LEU A 62 -12.18 -16.44 -11.96
CA LEU A 62 -11.32 -16.85 -10.83
C LEU A 62 -11.28 -15.79 -9.71
N ARG A 63 -11.18 -14.51 -10.07
CA ARG A 63 -11.22 -13.41 -9.10
C ARG A 63 -12.55 -13.35 -8.38
N GLY A 64 -13.66 -13.52 -9.10
CA GLY A 64 -15.01 -13.52 -8.51
C GLY A 64 -15.22 -14.68 -7.54
N GLU A 65 -14.68 -15.85 -7.86
CA GLU A 65 -14.81 -17.06 -7.03
C GLU A 65 -13.87 -17.04 -5.81
N LEU A 66 -12.60 -16.67 -6.01
CA LEU A 66 -11.53 -16.85 -5.02
C LEU A 66 -11.08 -15.55 -4.34
N GLY A 67 -11.54 -14.38 -4.83
CA GLY A 67 -11.13 -13.07 -4.30
C GLY A 67 -9.66 -12.73 -4.55
N LEU A 68 -9.05 -13.29 -5.60
CA LEU A 68 -7.63 -13.09 -5.92
C LEU A 68 -7.34 -11.69 -6.50
N PRO A 69 -6.11 -11.17 -6.32
CA PRO A 69 -5.65 -9.99 -7.06
C PRO A 69 -5.79 -10.19 -8.58
N PHE A 70 -6.07 -9.12 -9.30
CA PHE A 70 -6.30 -9.17 -10.75
C PHE A 70 -5.14 -9.82 -11.49
N TRP A 71 -3.90 -9.36 -11.27
CA TRP A 71 -2.73 -9.90 -11.96
C TRP A 71 -2.39 -11.33 -11.55
N ASP A 72 -2.67 -11.74 -10.31
CA ASP A 72 -2.49 -13.13 -9.90
C ASP A 72 -3.51 -14.03 -10.62
N SER A 73 -4.75 -13.57 -10.77
CA SER A 73 -5.80 -14.28 -11.52
C SER A 73 -5.46 -14.40 -13.00
N VAL A 74 -4.94 -13.32 -13.61
CA VAL A 74 -4.49 -13.32 -15.02
C VAL A 74 -3.33 -14.27 -15.21
N LEU A 75 -2.28 -14.22 -14.38
CA LEU A 75 -1.13 -15.09 -14.56
C LEU A 75 -1.49 -16.57 -14.34
N LEU A 76 -2.38 -16.86 -13.40
CA LEU A 76 -2.88 -18.22 -13.17
C LEU A 76 -3.71 -18.73 -14.35
N SER A 77 -4.51 -17.88 -15.00
CA SER A 77 -5.34 -18.28 -16.15
C SER A 77 -4.56 -18.58 -17.43
N LEU A 78 -3.24 -18.32 -17.43
CA LEU A 78 -2.31 -18.69 -18.50
C LEU A 78 -1.72 -20.09 -18.33
N PHE A 79 -1.91 -20.74 -17.17
CA PHE A 79 -1.30 -22.05 -16.89
C PHE A 79 -2.02 -23.16 -17.67
N GLY A 80 -1.24 -24.10 -18.23
CA GLY A 80 -1.77 -25.29 -18.91
C GLY A 80 -2.39 -25.03 -20.27
N GLU A 81 -2.26 -23.81 -20.80
CA GLU A 81 -2.86 -23.41 -22.07
C GLU A 81 -1.80 -23.43 -23.18
N ASP A 82 -1.75 -24.53 -23.94
CA ASP A 82 -0.84 -24.66 -25.07
C ASP A 82 -1.16 -23.62 -26.15
N GLY A 83 -0.14 -22.86 -26.56
CA GLY A 83 -0.24 -21.93 -27.70
C GLY A 83 -0.88 -20.57 -27.42
N VAL A 84 -1.17 -20.21 -26.15
CA VAL A 84 -1.61 -18.85 -25.81
C VAL A 84 -0.44 -17.87 -25.96
N ASP A 85 -0.54 -16.97 -26.93
CA ASP A 85 0.36 -15.82 -27.04
C ASP A 85 -0.03 -14.73 -26.03
N ALA A 86 0.54 -14.83 -24.83
CA ALA A 86 0.31 -13.90 -23.71
C ALA A 86 1.38 -12.78 -23.61
N ARG A 87 2.19 -12.56 -24.65
CA ARG A 87 3.31 -11.61 -24.57
C ARG A 87 2.86 -10.20 -24.18
N GLY A 88 1.73 -9.75 -24.70
CA GLY A 88 1.23 -8.41 -24.39
C GLY A 88 0.74 -8.31 -22.94
N LEU A 89 0.00 -9.31 -22.45
CA LEU A 89 -0.36 -9.40 -21.03
C LEU A 89 0.85 -9.41 -20.09
N LEU A 90 1.91 -10.15 -20.44
CA LEU A 90 3.13 -10.20 -19.64
C LEU A 90 3.89 -8.88 -19.63
N VAL A 91 3.86 -8.11 -20.73
CA VAL A 91 4.39 -6.75 -20.76
C VAL A 91 3.57 -5.81 -19.88
N GLU A 92 2.24 -5.90 -19.96
CA GLU A 92 1.35 -5.06 -19.15
C GLU A 92 1.43 -5.38 -17.65
N ALA A 93 1.70 -6.63 -17.28
CA ALA A 93 1.91 -7.07 -15.89
C ALA A 93 3.21 -6.49 -15.28
N GLN A 94 4.20 -6.15 -16.11
CA GLN A 94 5.46 -5.55 -15.67
C GLN A 94 5.38 -4.02 -15.54
N ARG A 95 4.26 -3.41 -15.94
CA ARG A 95 4.14 -1.97 -16.01
C ARG A 95 4.25 -1.34 -14.63
N HIS A 96 5.27 -0.52 -14.45
CA HIS A 96 5.55 0.23 -13.24
C HIS A 96 5.40 1.73 -13.49
N GLN A 97 4.78 2.44 -12.54
CA GLN A 97 4.74 3.90 -12.52
C GLN A 97 5.80 4.39 -11.55
N GLU A 98 6.82 5.04 -12.08
CA GLU A 98 7.87 5.64 -11.26
C GLU A 98 7.32 6.86 -10.51
N LEU A 99 7.41 6.82 -9.18
CA LEU A 99 7.05 7.88 -8.26
C LEU A 99 8.29 8.60 -7.70
N ARG A 100 9.47 7.97 -7.76
CA ARG A 100 10.74 8.56 -7.30
C ARG A 100 10.97 9.95 -7.90
N GLY A 101 11.38 10.90 -7.07
CA GLY A 101 11.67 12.27 -7.48
C GLY A 101 10.43 13.16 -7.67
N LYS A 102 9.23 12.62 -7.42
CA LYS A 102 7.96 13.39 -7.43
C LYS A 102 7.45 13.68 -6.01
N GLU A 103 8.19 13.26 -5.00
CA GLU A 103 7.83 13.50 -3.60
C GLU A 103 7.97 14.97 -3.20
N PHE A 104 7.14 15.36 -2.24
CA PHE A 104 7.30 16.58 -1.46
C PHE A 104 7.47 16.22 0.02
N TRP A 105 8.05 17.15 0.77
CA TRP A 105 8.42 16.92 2.16
C TRP A 105 7.71 17.93 3.06
N LEU A 106 7.11 17.44 4.13
CA LEU A 106 6.51 18.26 5.18
C LEU A 106 7.27 18.04 6.48
N THR A 107 7.56 19.11 7.19
CA THR A 107 8.11 19.08 8.54
C THR A 107 7.06 18.62 9.55
N ALA A 108 7.52 18.15 10.71
CA ALA A 108 6.62 17.83 11.82
C ALA A 108 5.74 19.02 12.25
N GLU A 109 6.25 20.25 12.17
CA GLU A 109 5.48 21.46 12.47
C GLU A 109 4.38 21.72 11.44
N GLU A 110 4.70 21.64 10.15
CA GLU A 110 3.72 21.79 9.06
C GLU A 110 2.62 20.72 9.13
N LEU A 111 2.97 19.49 9.48
CA LEU A 111 1.98 18.42 9.67
C LEU A 111 1.03 18.74 10.83
N ARG A 112 1.56 19.18 11.98
CA ARG A 112 0.72 19.61 13.12
C ARG A 112 -0.17 20.80 12.80
N SER A 113 0.28 21.70 11.92
CA SER A 113 -0.53 22.83 11.46
C SER A 113 -1.53 22.45 10.37
N GLY A 114 -1.68 21.17 10.02
CA GLY A 114 -2.66 20.68 9.05
C GLY A 114 -2.23 20.83 7.58
N ALA A 115 -0.95 21.03 7.28
CA ALA A 115 -0.48 21.23 5.90
C ALA A 115 -0.83 20.05 4.98
N LEU A 116 -0.78 18.80 5.48
CA LEU A 116 -1.16 17.64 4.69
C LEU A 116 -2.63 17.70 4.27
N ARG A 117 -3.54 18.13 5.16
CA ARG A 117 -4.96 18.31 4.82
C ARG A 117 -5.15 19.37 3.74
N SER A 118 -4.41 20.47 3.83
CA SER A 118 -4.44 21.52 2.79
C SER A 118 -3.94 21.00 1.44
N VAL A 119 -2.86 20.21 1.43
CA VAL A 119 -2.36 19.58 0.20
C VAL A 119 -3.39 18.63 -0.38
N VAL A 120 -4.00 17.77 0.44
CA VAL A 120 -5.04 16.83 0.01
C VAL A 120 -6.27 17.54 -0.54
N ALA A 121 -6.73 18.61 0.12
CA ALA A 121 -7.88 19.37 -0.34
C ALA A 121 -7.63 20.13 -1.65
N GLY A 122 -6.38 20.56 -1.90
CA GLY A 122 -5.98 21.21 -3.13
C GLY A 122 -5.53 20.24 -4.23
N ALA A 123 -5.27 18.98 -3.89
CA ALA A 123 -4.84 17.98 -4.85
C ALA A 123 -6.03 17.51 -5.68
N GLY A 124 -5.97 17.75 -7.00
CA GLY A 124 -6.87 17.10 -7.97
C GLY A 124 -6.53 15.63 -8.24
N GLU A 125 -5.61 15.05 -7.45
CA GLU A 125 -5.03 13.72 -7.61
C GLU A 125 -4.94 13.00 -6.24
N HIS A 126 -4.46 11.75 -6.23
CA HIS A 126 -4.22 11.03 -4.99
C HIS A 126 -2.99 11.54 -4.28
N VAL A 127 -3.01 11.54 -2.94
CA VAL A 127 -1.82 11.73 -2.12
C VAL A 127 -1.52 10.43 -1.38
N GLY A 128 -0.26 10.01 -1.44
CA GLY A 128 0.26 8.88 -0.67
C GLY A 128 1.32 9.33 0.32
N ILE A 129 1.33 8.71 1.50
CA ILE A 129 2.49 8.76 2.41
C ILE A 129 3.57 7.86 1.84
N CYS A 130 4.79 8.37 1.79
CA CYS A 130 5.97 7.59 1.46
C CYS A 130 6.59 7.07 2.76
N SER A 131 7.13 5.85 2.73
CA SER A 131 7.86 5.28 3.89
C SER A 131 9.07 6.12 4.29
N GLU A 132 9.70 6.83 3.36
CA GLU A 132 10.96 7.52 3.58
C GLU A 132 10.77 8.75 4.49
N VAL A 133 11.56 8.83 5.55
CA VAL A 133 11.51 9.93 6.53
C VAL A 133 12.92 10.42 6.82
N LEU A 134 13.06 11.74 7.00
CA LEU A 134 14.33 12.37 7.34
C LEU A 134 14.38 12.64 8.84
N LEU A 135 15.35 12.06 9.52
CA LEU A 135 15.55 12.26 10.96
C LEU A 135 16.22 13.60 11.26
N SER A 136 16.08 14.06 12.49
CA SER A 136 16.79 15.23 13.02
C SER A 136 18.31 15.10 12.96
N SER A 137 18.83 13.86 12.97
CA SER A 137 20.26 13.57 12.78
C SER A 137 20.74 13.72 11.32
N GLY A 138 19.83 13.93 10.36
CA GLY A 138 20.14 13.96 8.94
C GLY A 138 20.12 12.60 8.24
N HIS A 139 19.96 11.50 8.99
CA HIS A 139 19.80 10.18 8.41
C HIS A 139 18.40 9.96 7.83
N VAL A 140 18.34 9.17 6.76
CA VAL A 140 17.08 8.66 6.22
C VAL A 140 16.74 7.31 6.87
N ARG A 141 15.46 7.14 7.19
CA ARG A 141 14.86 5.90 7.67
C ARG A 141 13.54 5.66 6.96
N HIS A 142 12.95 4.50 7.23
CA HIS A 142 11.67 4.10 6.67
C HIS A 142 10.66 3.77 7.76
N VAL A 143 9.44 4.30 7.61
CA VAL A 143 8.25 3.78 8.27
C VAL A 143 7.76 2.57 7.44
N PRO A 144 7.60 1.39 8.03
CA PRO A 144 7.13 0.23 7.28
C PRO A 144 5.65 0.41 6.89
N LEU A 145 5.39 0.18 5.60
CA LEU A 145 4.07 0.28 4.99
C LEU A 145 3.81 -0.98 4.17
N LEU A 146 2.65 -1.62 4.33
CA LEU A 146 2.25 -2.79 3.55
C LEU A 146 0.80 -2.67 3.06
N ASP A 147 0.55 -3.17 1.85
CA ASP A 147 -0.78 -3.30 1.26
C ASP A 147 -1.22 -4.77 1.24
N PHE A 148 -2.46 -5.03 1.64
CA PHE A 148 -3.05 -6.36 1.73
C PHE A 148 -4.25 -6.47 0.79
N HIS A 149 -4.23 -7.46 -0.10
CA HIS A 149 -5.36 -7.76 -0.97
C HIS A 149 -6.34 -8.71 -0.27
N CYS A 150 -7.23 -8.16 0.55
CA CYS A 150 -8.17 -8.92 1.36
C CYS A 150 -9.57 -8.29 1.28
N PRO A 151 -10.42 -8.70 0.32
CA PRO A 151 -11.65 -8.00 -0.05
C PRO A 151 -12.81 -8.09 0.97
N SER A 152 -12.56 -8.53 2.20
CA SER A 152 -13.58 -8.68 3.23
C SER A 152 -13.10 -8.23 4.61
N PRO A 153 -13.92 -7.46 5.37
CA PRO A 153 -13.67 -7.16 6.79
C PRO A 153 -13.42 -8.40 7.64
N SER A 154 -13.99 -9.55 7.28
CA SER A 154 -13.77 -10.82 7.99
C SER A 154 -12.32 -11.29 7.97
N ASN A 155 -11.50 -10.78 7.03
CA ASN A 155 -10.09 -11.14 6.88
C ASN A 155 -9.16 -10.33 7.80
N LEU A 156 -9.67 -9.38 8.58
CA LEU A 156 -8.86 -8.58 9.51
C LEU A 156 -8.02 -9.46 10.46
N GLY A 157 -8.59 -10.56 10.96
CA GLY A 157 -7.88 -11.52 11.81
C GLY A 157 -6.70 -12.20 11.11
N LEU A 158 -6.76 -12.39 9.79
CA LEU A 158 -5.68 -12.94 8.98
C LEU A 158 -4.60 -11.89 8.73
N VAL A 159 -4.99 -10.66 8.34
CA VAL A 159 -4.08 -9.53 8.14
C VAL A 159 -3.26 -9.26 9.41
N ARG A 160 -3.93 -9.27 10.57
CA ARG A 160 -3.27 -9.15 11.88
C ARG A 160 -2.21 -10.23 12.10
N GLN A 161 -2.55 -11.49 11.84
CA GLN A 161 -1.61 -12.61 12.03
C GLN A 161 -0.39 -12.48 11.12
N VAL A 162 -0.56 -12.01 9.89
CA VAL A 162 0.58 -11.73 9.00
C VAL A 162 1.43 -10.59 9.56
N CYS A 163 0.81 -9.48 9.97
CA CYS A 163 1.51 -8.35 10.59
C CYS A 163 2.34 -8.81 11.80
N GLU A 164 1.77 -9.58 12.72
CA GLU A 164 2.47 -10.11 13.90
C GLU A 164 3.65 -11.04 13.57
N ARG A 165 3.70 -11.60 12.36
CA ARG A 165 4.83 -12.42 11.90
C ARG A 165 5.94 -11.60 11.26
N ILE A 166 5.61 -10.58 10.48
CA ILE A 166 6.60 -9.83 9.69
C ILE A 166 6.99 -8.49 10.30
N LEU A 167 6.05 -7.81 10.94
CA LEU A 167 6.24 -6.57 11.69
C LEU A 167 6.36 -6.93 13.18
N THR A 168 7.58 -6.84 13.71
CA THR A 168 7.91 -7.23 15.09
C THR A 168 7.57 -6.16 16.14
N LYS A 169 6.93 -5.07 15.70
CA LYS A 169 6.61 -3.89 16.51
C LYS A 169 5.15 -3.50 16.24
N ARG A 170 4.63 -2.63 17.09
CA ARG A 170 3.29 -2.04 17.01
C ARG A 170 2.90 -1.62 15.58
N VAL A 171 1.71 -2.01 15.13
CA VAL A 171 1.17 -1.74 13.78
C VAL A 171 -0.25 -1.21 13.88
N ALA A 172 -0.55 -0.14 13.17
CA ALA A 172 -1.92 0.30 12.88
C ALA A 172 -2.39 -0.33 11.55
N ILE A 173 -3.51 -1.04 11.59
CA ILE A 173 -4.15 -1.65 10.41
C ILE A 173 -5.34 -0.78 10.03
N LEU A 174 -5.36 -0.32 8.77
CA LEU A 174 -6.40 0.53 8.22
C LEU A 174 -7.21 -0.23 7.18
N GLN A 175 -8.53 -0.10 7.20
CA GLN A 175 -9.39 -0.55 6.12
C GLN A 175 -9.47 0.54 5.04
N SER A 176 -9.10 0.22 3.80
CA SER A 176 -9.03 1.17 2.67
C SER A 176 -10.00 0.84 1.52
N GLY A 177 -10.95 -0.06 1.77
CA GLY A 177 -11.99 -0.52 0.85
C GLY A 177 -12.01 -2.03 0.77
N GLU A 178 -11.67 -2.58 -0.40
CA GLU A 178 -11.44 -4.01 -0.63
C GLU A 178 -10.03 -4.48 -0.20
N SER A 179 -9.31 -3.64 0.55
CA SER A 179 -7.96 -3.92 1.02
C SER A 179 -7.72 -3.37 2.42
N PHE A 180 -6.61 -3.78 3.00
CA PHE A 180 -6.10 -3.23 4.24
C PHE A 180 -4.70 -2.65 4.04
N HIS A 181 -4.42 -1.54 4.70
CA HIS A 181 -3.08 -1.01 4.83
C HIS A 181 -2.54 -1.35 6.23
N ALA A 182 -1.23 -1.57 6.34
CA ALA A 182 -0.56 -1.67 7.63
C ALA A 182 0.55 -0.63 7.74
N TYR A 183 0.50 0.17 8.79
CA TYR A 183 1.46 1.22 9.10
C TYR A 183 2.16 0.80 10.39
N GLY A 184 3.44 0.43 10.32
CA GLY A 184 4.19 0.13 11.53
C GLY A 184 4.64 1.40 12.23
N LEU A 185 4.60 1.35 13.56
CA LEU A 185 4.94 2.48 14.42
C LEU A 185 6.41 2.38 14.85
N CYS A 186 7.30 2.29 13.86
CA CYS A 186 8.72 2.18 14.08
C CYS A 186 9.55 2.64 12.87
N LEU A 187 10.85 2.78 13.07
CA LEU A 187 11.80 3.13 12.04
C LEU A 187 12.64 1.92 11.62
N LEU A 188 12.83 1.78 10.32
CA LEU A 188 13.66 0.78 9.65
C LEU A 188 14.80 1.45 8.88
N THR A 189 15.91 0.74 8.76
CA THR A 189 16.93 1.05 7.74
C THR A 189 16.43 0.67 6.34
N ALA A 190 17.15 1.04 5.29
CA ALA A 190 16.80 0.63 3.93
C ALA A 190 16.96 -0.89 3.74
N GLU A 191 17.96 -1.48 4.40
CA GLU A 191 18.21 -2.91 4.44
C GLU A 191 17.07 -3.64 5.15
N ASP A 192 16.64 -3.15 6.33
CA ASP A 192 15.52 -3.73 7.07
C ASP A 192 14.19 -3.62 6.30
N LEU A 193 13.96 -2.51 5.58
CA LEU A 193 12.79 -2.37 4.72
C LEU A 193 12.81 -3.41 3.59
N THR A 194 13.96 -3.60 2.95
CA THR A 194 14.11 -4.58 1.86
C THR A 194 13.84 -5.99 2.38
N GLU A 195 14.38 -6.34 3.56
CA GLU A 195 14.12 -7.62 4.21
C GLU A 195 12.64 -7.79 4.58
N LEU A 196 11.99 -6.74 5.09
CA LEU A 196 10.56 -6.76 5.36
C LEU A 196 9.76 -7.09 4.08
N LEU A 197 10.06 -6.43 2.97
CA LEU A 197 9.37 -6.63 1.69
C LEU A 197 9.60 -8.05 1.14
N HIS A 198 10.82 -8.59 1.23
CA HIS A 198 11.08 -9.98 0.85
C HIS A 198 10.26 -10.97 1.67
N ARG A 199 10.20 -10.78 3.00
CA ARG A 199 9.40 -11.64 3.88
C ARG A 199 7.90 -11.50 3.59
N ALA A 200 7.44 -10.29 3.25
CA ALA A 200 6.04 -10.03 2.91
C ALA A 200 5.59 -10.82 1.65
N LEU A 201 6.47 -11.02 0.66
CA LEU A 201 6.17 -11.84 -0.53
C LEU A 201 5.81 -13.29 -0.21
N LEU A 202 6.33 -13.84 0.91
CA LEU A 202 5.99 -15.21 1.34
C LEU A 202 4.52 -15.37 1.75
N PHE A 203 3.81 -14.26 1.95
CA PHE A 203 2.40 -14.24 2.33
C PHE A 203 1.47 -13.86 1.18
N SER A 204 1.95 -13.77 -0.06
CA SER A 204 1.04 -13.62 -1.21
C SER A 204 0.18 -14.88 -1.38
N PRO A 205 -1.13 -14.74 -1.74
CA PRO A 205 -1.79 -13.53 -2.21
C PRO A 205 -2.44 -12.66 -1.12
N ILE A 206 -2.23 -12.94 0.17
CA ILE A 206 -2.78 -12.14 1.28
C ILE A 206 -2.17 -10.73 1.26
N VAL A 207 -0.84 -10.66 1.16
CA VAL A 207 -0.11 -9.43 0.85
C VAL A 207 -0.13 -9.21 -0.66
N ASP A 208 -0.41 -7.98 -1.10
CA ASP A 208 -0.42 -7.65 -2.52
C ASP A 208 0.99 -7.79 -3.11
N ARG A 209 1.16 -8.82 -3.94
CA ARG A 209 2.44 -9.16 -4.57
C ARG A 209 2.91 -8.07 -5.53
N ALA A 210 2.00 -7.48 -6.30
CA ALA A 210 2.33 -6.44 -7.27
C ALA A 210 2.77 -5.17 -6.55
N TYR A 211 2.07 -4.80 -5.47
CA TYR A 211 2.48 -3.74 -4.57
C TYR A 211 3.92 -3.93 -4.10
N VAL A 212 4.24 -5.09 -3.50
CA VAL A 212 5.57 -5.37 -2.95
C VAL A 212 6.64 -5.33 -4.04
N ALA A 213 6.38 -5.91 -5.22
CA ALA A 213 7.30 -5.87 -6.34
C ALA A 213 7.62 -4.42 -6.77
N HIS A 214 6.61 -3.56 -6.87
CA HIS A 214 6.82 -2.15 -7.19
C HIS A 214 7.58 -1.40 -6.08
N GLN A 215 7.33 -1.69 -4.80
CA GLN A 215 8.05 -1.04 -3.71
C GLN A 215 9.53 -1.46 -3.64
N LEU A 216 9.84 -2.71 -4.00
CA LEU A 216 11.22 -3.19 -4.13
C LEU A 216 11.97 -2.47 -5.25
N ILE A 217 11.31 -2.19 -6.38
CA ILE A 217 11.87 -1.39 -7.49
C ILE A 217 12.17 0.05 -7.01
N GLU A 218 11.22 0.66 -6.31
CA GLU A 218 11.31 2.04 -5.81
C GLU A 218 12.26 2.20 -4.60
N LYS A 219 12.58 1.09 -3.91
CA LYS A 219 13.30 1.05 -2.63
C LYS A 219 12.65 1.89 -1.53
N ARG A 220 11.34 2.05 -1.63
CA ARG A 220 10.48 2.74 -0.65
C ARG A 220 9.05 2.29 -0.90
N CYS A 221 8.24 2.39 0.15
CA CYS A 221 6.82 2.11 0.08
C CYS A 221 5.99 3.39 -0.07
N VAL A 222 4.84 3.31 -0.73
CA VAL A 222 3.85 4.39 -0.79
C VAL A 222 2.45 3.83 -0.50
N LEU A 223 1.70 4.44 0.40
CA LEU A 223 0.29 4.10 0.63
C LEU A 223 -0.59 5.33 0.58
N ARG A 224 -1.75 5.20 -0.05
CA ARG A 224 -2.74 6.29 -0.19
C ARG A 224 -3.24 6.75 1.18
N VAL A 225 -3.36 8.07 1.36
CA VAL A 225 -4.01 8.68 2.54
C VAL A 225 -5.33 9.38 2.20
N THR A 226 -5.62 9.60 0.92
CA THR A 226 -6.81 10.33 0.43
C THR A 226 -7.91 9.40 -0.07
N ASN A 227 -9.11 9.94 -0.33
CA ASN A 227 -10.10 9.31 -1.21
C ASN A 227 -10.08 9.90 -2.63
N SER A 228 -10.81 9.27 -3.54
CA SER A 228 -11.15 9.81 -4.87
C SER A 228 -12.49 9.24 -5.35
N SER A 229 -12.97 9.66 -6.52
CA SER A 229 -14.14 9.03 -7.17
C SER A 229 -13.97 7.53 -7.40
N GLU A 230 -12.76 7.08 -7.76
CA GLU A 230 -12.44 5.67 -7.99
C GLU A 230 -12.23 4.89 -6.69
N LYS A 231 -11.77 5.56 -5.62
CA LYS A 231 -11.51 4.99 -4.30
C LYS A 231 -12.18 5.86 -3.22
N PRO A 232 -13.50 5.78 -3.04
CA PRO A 232 -14.28 6.75 -2.25
C PRO A 232 -13.99 6.70 -0.75
N LEU A 233 -13.46 5.58 -0.26
CA LEU A 233 -13.15 5.38 1.13
C LEU A 233 -11.75 5.92 1.46
N VAL A 234 -11.71 6.83 2.43
CA VAL A 234 -10.47 7.24 3.11
C VAL A 234 -10.05 6.09 4.03
N PRO A 235 -8.78 5.64 4.01
CA PRO A 235 -8.35 4.57 4.89
C PRO A 235 -8.54 4.96 6.36
N ARG A 236 -9.07 4.05 7.18
CA ARG A 236 -9.33 4.27 8.61
C ARG A 236 -8.81 3.13 9.46
N VAL A 237 -8.21 3.44 10.61
CA VAL A 237 -7.69 2.46 11.56
C VAL A 237 -8.84 1.62 12.12
N VAL A 238 -8.77 0.31 11.88
CA VAL A 238 -9.70 -0.69 12.41
C VAL A 238 -9.08 -1.55 13.49
N GLN A 239 -7.74 -1.57 13.58
CA GLN A 239 -7.04 -2.33 14.61
C GLN A 239 -5.63 -1.77 14.87
N VAL A 240 -5.15 -1.92 16.11
CA VAL A 240 -3.75 -1.72 16.48
C VAL A 240 -3.21 -3.00 17.11
N THR A 241 -2.04 -3.46 16.67
CA THR A 241 -1.33 -4.61 17.25
C THR A 241 -0.39 -4.16 18.37
N CYS A 242 -0.08 -5.05 19.31
CA CYS A 242 0.81 -4.78 20.44
C CYS A 242 2.27 -5.01 20.07
#